data_AF-A0A8K0Y4Q2-F1
#
_entry.id   AF-A0A8K0Y4Q2-F1
#
_cell.length_a   1.000
_cell.length_b   1.000
_cell.length_c   1.000
_cell.angle_alpha   90.00
_cell.angle_beta   90.00
_cell.angle_gamma   90.00
#
_symmetry.space_group_name_H-M   'P 1'
#
loop_
_entity.id
_entity.type
_entity.pdbx_description
1 polymer ?
#
loop_
_entity_poly.entity_id
_entity_poly.type
_entity_poly.pdbx_seq_one_letter_code
_entity_poly.pdbx_strand_id
1 'polypeptide(L)'
;MKIPTSETRIGLHGFNQVLVMIAITSFLPLSWITFLYGTLATVMCTFVMYFMQNFFGKWGLPALTGPFVFTTWFFLFAVYGFQHIPAGVGWVRP
;
A
#
# COMPACT_ATOMS: atom_id res chain seq x y z
N MET A 1 14.37 1.37 13.45
CA MET A 1 13.91 0.06 12.96
C MET A 1 15.07 -0.58 12.20
N LYS A 2 15.73 -1.60 12.78
CA LYS A 2 16.82 -2.32 12.10
C LYS A 2 16.21 -3.57 11.45
N ILE A 3 16.10 -3.58 10.13
CA ILE A 3 15.46 -4.66 9.38
C ILE A 3 16.51 -5.74 9.06
N PRO A 4 16.21 -7.05 9.22
CA PRO A 4 17.12 -8.11 8.82
C PRO A 4 17.49 -8.02 7.33
N THR A 5 18.79 -8.12 7.04
CA THR A 5 19.31 -7.96 5.66
C THR A 5 18.97 -9.13 4.75
N SER A 6 18.84 -10.35 5.30
CA SER A 6 18.42 -11.55 4.57
C SER A 6 16.98 -11.44 4.07
N GLU A 7 16.05 -11.05 4.94
CA GLU A 7 14.64 -10.83 4.61
C GLU A 7 14.45 -9.70 3.59
N THR A 8 15.24 -8.63 3.73
CA THR A 8 15.22 -7.51 2.77
C THR A 8 15.70 -7.96 1.39
N ARG A 9 16.76 -8.78 1.33
CA ARG A 9 17.29 -9.32 0.06
C ARG A 9 16.29 -10.19 -0.70
N ILE A 10 15.41 -10.90 -0.01
CA ILE A 10 14.35 -11.69 -0.64
C ILE A 10 13.06 -10.89 -0.93
N GLY A 11 13.08 -9.57 -0.68
CA GLY A 11 11.95 -8.69 -0.97
C GLY A 11 10.80 -8.77 0.03
N LEU A 12 11.00 -9.42 1.19
CA LEU A 12 9.93 -9.63 2.18
C LEU A 12 9.32 -8.31 2.65
N HIS A 13 10.13 -7.27 2.81
CA HIS A 13 9.71 -5.94 3.30
C HIS A 13 9.27 -4.96 2.20
N GLY A 14 9.26 -5.39 0.93
CA GLY A 14 8.94 -4.52 -0.21
C GLY A 14 7.72 -4.96 -1.04
N PHE A 15 7.32 -6.23 -1.01
CA PHE A 15 6.28 -6.72 -1.92
C PHE A 15 4.90 -6.08 -1.65
N ASN A 16 4.53 -5.85 -0.38
CA ASN A 16 3.25 -5.20 -0.04
C ASN A 16 3.20 -3.76 -0.58
N GLN A 17 4.30 -3.04 -0.48
CA GLN A 17 4.49 -1.67 -0.96
C GLN A 17 4.33 -1.59 -2.48
N VAL A 18 4.96 -2.52 -3.21
CA VAL A 18 4.82 -2.63 -4.67
C VAL A 18 3.36 -2.87 -5.06
N LEU A 19 2.66 -3.79 -4.37
CA LEU A 19 1.23 -4.04 -4.63
C LEU A 19 0.35 -2.82 -4.36
N VAL A 20 0.66 -2.03 -3.32
CA VAL A 20 -0.07 -0.77 -3.03
C VAL A 20 0.06 0.21 -4.19
N MET A 21 1.26 0.47 -4.69
CA MET A 21 1.45 1.37 -5.82
C MET A 21 0.69 0.87 -7.06
N ILE A 22 0.82 -0.42 -7.39
CA ILE A 22 0.11 -1.05 -8.51
C ILE A 22 -1.41 -0.85 -8.37
N ALA A 23 -1.97 -1.10 -7.19
CA ALA A 23 -3.40 -0.97 -6.96
C ALA A 23 -3.86 0.49 -7.07
N ILE A 24 -3.16 1.44 -6.44
CA ILE A 24 -3.51 2.86 -6.51
C ILE A 24 -3.51 3.35 -7.96
N THR A 25 -2.49 3.02 -8.75
CA THR A 25 -2.44 3.43 -10.17
C THR A 25 -3.40 2.65 -11.07
N SER A 26 -3.93 1.52 -10.61
CA SER A 26 -4.94 0.75 -11.36
C SER A 26 -6.36 1.22 -11.08
N PHE A 27 -6.63 1.67 -9.85
CA PHE A 27 -7.96 2.10 -9.41
C PHE A 27 -8.17 3.61 -9.42
N LEU A 28 -7.12 4.41 -9.60
CA LEU A 28 -7.20 5.85 -9.78
C LEU A 28 -6.47 6.25 -11.08
N PRO A 29 -6.98 7.20 -11.88
CA PRO A 29 -6.29 7.67 -13.08
C PRO A 29 -4.91 8.21 -12.74
N LEU A 30 -3.90 7.85 -13.54
CA LEU A 30 -2.53 8.29 -13.30
C LEU A 30 -2.37 9.78 -13.63
N SER A 31 -2.02 10.54 -12.59
CA SER A 31 -1.71 11.97 -12.64
C SER A 31 -0.59 12.24 -11.64
N TRP A 32 0.00 13.43 -11.67
CA TRP A 32 1.01 13.79 -10.67
C TRP A 32 0.47 13.71 -9.23
N ILE A 33 -0.79 14.12 -9.01
CA ILE A 33 -1.43 14.09 -7.69
C ILE A 33 -1.64 12.64 -7.22
N THR A 34 -2.21 11.79 -8.08
CA THR A 34 -2.47 10.38 -7.73
C THR A 34 -1.19 9.55 -7.60
N PHE A 35 -0.11 9.92 -8.31
CA PHE A 35 1.21 9.35 -8.10
C PHE A 35 1.79 9.70 -6.73
N LEU A 36 1.73 10.97 -6.32
CA LEU A 36 2.15 11.40 -4.97
C LEU A 36 1.29 10.74 -3.90
N TYR A 37 -0.02 10.62 -4.14
CA TYR A 37 -0.95 9.88 -3.27
C TYR A 37 -0.57 8.40 -3.12
N GLY A 38 -0.26 7.72 -4.23
CA GLY A 38 0.23 6.35 -4.24
C GLY A 38 1.57 6.18 -3.55
N THR A 39 2.47 7.15 -3.69
CA THR A 39 3.76 7.18 -2.97
C THR A 39 3.54 7.30 -1.47
N LEU A 40 2.64 8.19 -1.04
CA LEU A 40 2.25 8.31 0.37
C LEU A 40 1.65 6.99 0.90
N ALA A 41 0.72 6.38 0.15
CA ALA A 41 0.14 5.08 0.50
C ALA A 41 1.21 3.99 0.65
N THR A 42 2.18 3.97 -0.27
CA THR A 42 3.30 3.03 -0.28
C THR A 42 4.17 3.18 0.97
N VAL A 43 4.51 4.41 1.35
CA VAL A 43 5.26 4.70 2.58
C VAL A 43 4.46 4.31 3.82
N MET A 44 3.16 4.62 3.85
CA MET A 44 2.28 4.24 4.96
C MET A 44 2.19 2.71 5.13
N CYS A 45 2.22 1.96 4.01
CA CYS A 45 2.19 0.50 4.04
C CYS A 45 3.36 -0.11 4.84
N THR A 46 4.54 0.53 4.87
CA THR A 46 5.67 0.07 5.69
C THR A 46 5.36 0.08 7.18
N PHE A 47 4.63 1.09 7.67
CA PHE A 47 4.21 1.15 9.07
C PHE A 47 3.12 0.13 9.38
N VAL A 48 2.15 -0.04 8.47
CA VAL A 48 1.10 -1.07 8.59
C VAL A 48 1.71 -2.46 8.60
N MET A 49 2.70 -2.70 7.74
CA MET A 49 3.44 -3.96 7.67
C MET A 49 4.12 -4.28 8.98
N TYR A 50 4.86 -3.32 9.56
CA TYR A 50 5.49 -3.49 10.86
C TYR A 50 4.47 -3.82 11.96
N PHE A 51 3.36 -3.07 12.00
CA PHE A 51 2.31 -3.29 12.99
C PHE A 51 1.69 -4.69 12.87
N MET A 52 1.34 -5.10 11.65
CA MET A 52 0.71 -6.41 11.40
C MET A 52 1.69 -7.56 11.65
N GLN A 53 2.96 -7.43 11.27
CA GLN A 53 3.99 -8.43 11.60
C GLN A 53 4.11 -8.63 13.11
N ASN A 54 4.14 -7.53 13.88
CA ASN A 54 4.20 -7.61 15.34
C ASN A 54 2.91 -8.17 15.95
N PHE A 55 1.75 -7.82 15.39
CA PHE A 55 0.45 -8.31 15.86
C PHE A 55 0.29 -9.80 15.61
N PHE A 56 0.35 -10.24 14.35
CA PHE A 56 0.20 -11.65 13.97
C PHE A 56 1.35 -12.52 14.46
N GLY A 57 2.55 -11.94 14.61
CA GLY A 57 3.72 -12.60 15.17
C GLY A 57 3.50 -13.14 16.58
N LYS A 58 2.58 -12.57 17.37
CA LYS A 58 2.21 -13.09 18.70
C LYS A 58 1.61 -14.50 18.65
N TRP A 59 1.01 -14.87 17.53
CA TRP A 59 0.43 -16.19 17.27
C TRP A 59 1.27 -17.03 16.28
N GLY A 60 2.48 -16.58 15.95
CA GLY A 60 3.34 -17.25 14.96
C GLY A 60 2.79 -17.18 13.53
N LEU A 61 1.87 -16.26 13.23
CA LEU A 61 1.26 -16.13 11.90
C LEU A 61 1.98 -15.05 11.07
N PRO A 62 2.18 -15.29 9.75
CA PRO A 62 2.70 -14.28 8.84
C PRO A 62 1.63 -13.22 8.53
N ALA A 63 2.06 -11.97 8.31
CA ALA A 63 1.16 -10.88 7.90
C ALA A 63 0.65 -11.02 6.45
N LEU A 64 1.28 -11.87 5.62
CA LEU A 64 0.96 -12.09 4.21
C LEU A 64 0.78 -10.75 3.45
N THR A 65 -0.25 -10.67 2.61
CA THR A 65 -0.69 -9.46 1.90
C THR A 65 -1.66 -8.60 2.70
N GLY A 66 -1.88 -8.90 3.99
CA GLY A 66 -2.73 -8.10 4.87
C GLY A 66 -2.36 -6.61 4.90
N PRO A 67 -1.07 -6.23 5.00
CA PRO A 67 -0.66 -4.83 4.95
C PRO A 67 -1.04 -4.13 3.64
N PHE A 68 -0.87 -4.79 2.51
CA PHE A 68 -1.30 -4.31 1.20
C PHE A 68 -2.82 -4.06 1.16
N VAL A 69 -3.62 -5.07 1.54
CA VAL A 69 -5.09 -4.98 1.45
C VAL A 69 -5.60 -3.85 2.34
N PHE A 70 -5.16 -3.80 3.60
CA PHE A 70 -5.59 -2.79 4.57
C PHE A 70 -5.21 -1.38 4.12
N THR A 71 -3.96 -1.17 3.71
CA THR A 71 -3.48 0.14 3.26
C THR A 71 -4.20 0.59 2.00
N THR A 72 -4.37 -0.30 1.03
CA THR A 72 -5.06 0.01 -0.23
C THR A 72 -6.51 0.39 0.02
N TRP A 73 -7.25 -0.37 0.81
CA TRP A 73 -8.64 -0.02 1.16
C TRP A 73 -8.73 1.32 1.87
N PHE A 74 -7.89 1.57 2.87
CA PHE A 74 -7.88 2.84 3.58
C PHE A 74 -7.67 4.03 2.62
N PHE A 75 -6.68 3.94 1.73
CA PHE A 75 -6.41 5.00 0.77
C PHE A 75 -7.47 5.08 -0.34
N LEU A 76 -8.05 3.98 -0.81
CA LEU A 76 -9.15 4.07 -1.78
C LEU A 76 -10.41 4.67 -1.17
N PHE A 77 -10.73 4.36 0.09
CA PHE A 77 -11.85 4.99 0.80
C PHE A 77 -11.60 6.47 1.11
N ALA A 78 -10.36 6.85 1.44
CA ALA A 78 -10.04 8.25 1.70
C ALA A 78 -10.23 9.16 0.46
N VAL A 79 -10.21 8.60 -0.76
CA VAL A 79 -10.52 9.34 -2.00
C VAL A 79 -11.89 9.99 -1.97
N TYR A 80 -12.89 9.38 -1.33
CA TYR A 80 -14.22 9.98 -1.21
C TYR A 80 -14.21 11.32 -0.44
N GLY A 81 -13.17 11.61 0.34
CA GLY A 81 -12.98 12.89 1.03
C GLY A 81 -12.29 13.97 0.18
N PHE A 82 -11.76 13.63 -1.00
CA PHE A 82 -11.02 14.57 -1.86
C PHE A 82 -11.82 14.93 -3.10
N GLN A 83 -12.14 16.22 -3.28
CA GLN A 83 -12.84 16.70 -4.49
C GLN A 83 -11.97 16.65 -5.75
N HIS A 84 -10.65 16.64 -5.60
CA HIS A 84 -9.68 16.74 -6.71
C HIS A 84 -9.13 15.39 -7.20
N ILE A 85 -9.48 14.28 -6.55
CA ILE A 85 -9.06 12.95 -7.00
C ILE A 85 -10.24 12.31 -7.73
N PRO A 86 -10.19 12.15 -9.06
CA PRO A 86 -11.28 11.53 -9.80
C PRO A 86 -11.47 10.07 -9.37
N ALA A 87 -12.65 9.74 -8.87
CA ALA A 87 -13.04 8.36 -8.62
C ALA A 87 -13.35 7.64 -9.94
N GLY A 88 -12.78 6.45 -10.14
CA GLY A 88 -13.01 5.61 -11.31
C GLY A 88 -11.79 4.75 -11.64
N VAL A 89 -12.00 3.58 -12.25
CA VAL A 89 -10.92 2.66 -12.67
C VAL A 89 -9.90 3.43 -13.52
N GLY A 90 -8.62 3.40 -13.13
CA GLY A 90 -7.59 4.29 -13.64
C GLY A 90 -7.34 4.17 -15.14
N TRP A 91 -7.66 3.02 -15.72
CA TRP A 91 -7.52 2.70 -17.14
C TRP A 91 -8.73 3.11 -18.00
N VAL A 92 -9.81 3.62 -17.40
CA VAL A 92 -11.07 3.91 -18.12
C VAL A 92 -11.08 5.33 -18.71
N ARG A 93 -10.13 6.19 -18.35
CA ARG A 93 -10.00 7.54 -18.93
C ARG A 93 -8.76 7.60 -19.84
N PRO A 94 -8.91 7.94 -21.13
CA PRO A 94 -7.79 8.09 -22.07
C PRO A 94 -6.87 9.25 -21.69
#